data_AF-A0A6J5G916-F1
#
_entry.id   AF-A0A6J5G916-F1
#
_cell.length_a   1.000
_cell.length_b   1.000
_cell.length_c   1.000
_cell.angle_alpha   90.00
_cell.angle_beta   90.00
_cell.angle_gamma   90.00
#
_symmetry.space_group_name_H-M   'P 1'
#
loop_
_entity.id
_entity.type
_entity.pdbx_description
1 polymer ?
#
loop_
_entity_poly.entity_id
_entity_poly.type
_entity_poly.pdbx_seq_one_letter_code
_entity_poly.pdbx_strand_id
1 'polypeptide(L)'
;MLNRTAISSGAYLESFDSLPKDILWTQAQIDQSLAETMSRRPEQGDLWVFAYGSLMWNPVSEYDSRVIATLDDWRRSFCIRLIAGRGSPEKPGRMLSLEPGGTTEGVALRMPESTLNEELRILWIREMVTGAYTPTWAPIRFRAGGEAIALVFVANSHQAQFEPDARPAAIAPLMAVASGSFGTNAEYVFKLQRALADCQMCDSYIDELAAQLQRLT
;
A
#
# COMPACT_ATOMS: atom_id res chain seq x y z
N MET A 1 -9.59 -13.50 0.48
CA MET A 1 -9.41 -12.04 0.35
C MET A 1 -9.20 -11.49 1.75
N LEU A 2 -8.25 -10.56 1.95
CA LEU A 2 -8.02 -9.94 3.26
C LEU A 2 -9.28 -9.19 3.72
N ASN A 3 -9.75 -9.46 4.93
CA ASN A 3 -10.93 -8.83 5.51
C ASN A 3 -10.63 -8.32 6.94
N ARG A 4 -11.52 -7.47 7.47
CA ARG A 4 -11.36 -6.84 8.79
C ARG A 4 -11.20 -7.87 9.91
N THR A 5 -12.03 -8.92 9.89
CA THR A 5 -12.00 -9.99 10.90
C THR A 5 -10.63 -10.65 10.98
N ALA A 6 -10.00 -10.97 9.84
CA ALA A 6 -8.68 -11.59 9.81
C ALA A 6 -7.58 -10.69 10.40
N ILE A 7 -7.69 -9.36 10.24
CA ILE A 7 -6.76 -8.41 10.84
C ILE A 7 -6.97 -8.33 12.35
N SER A 8 -8.22 -8.11 12.78
CA SER A 8 -8.55 -7.93 14.19
C SER A 8 -8.37 -9.22 15.02
N SER A 9 -8.47 -10.40 14.40
CA SER A 9 -8.30 -11.69 15.09
C SER A 9 -6.84 -12.16 15.17
N GLY A 10 -5.89 -11.46 14.54
CA GLY A 10 -4.49 -11.89 14.45
C GLY A 10 -4.18 -12.89 13.33
N ALA A 11 -5.21 -13.48 12.68
CA ALA A 11 -5.03 -14.45 11.60
C ALA A 11 -4.25 -13.89 10.39
N TYR A 12 -4.31 -12.57 10.19
CA TYR A 12 -3.48 -11.89 9.19
C TYR A 12 -2.00 -11.96 9.55
N LEU A 13 -1.63 -11.71 10.81
CA LEU A 13 -0.23 -11.79 11.26
C LEU A 13 0.31 -13.21 11.17
N GLU A 14 -0.50 -14.20 11.57
CA GLU A 14 -0.16 -15.64 11.47
C GLU A 14 0.16 -16.06 10.02
N SER A 15 -0.46 -15.40 9.03
CA SER A 15 -0.17 -15.68 7.60
C SER A 15 1.26 -15.29 7.18
N PHE A 16 2.00 -14.59 8.05
CA PHE A 16 3.40 -14.21 7.86
C PHE A 16 4.37 -14.97 8.78
N ASP A 17 3.92 -15.93 9.60
CA ASP A 17 4.79 -16.65 10.55
C ASP A 17 5.92 -17.45 9.87
N SER A 18 5.76 -17.76 8.58
CA SER A 18 6.80 -18.41 7.77
C SER A 18 7.89 -17.46 7.28
N LEU A 19 7.72 -16.14 7.48
CA LEU A 19 8.73 -15.17 7.10
C LEU A 19 9.92 -15.17 8.08
N PRO A 20 11.10 -14.75 7.62
CA PRO A 20 12.24 -14.52 8.50
C PRO A 20 11.87 -13.57 9.66
N LYS A 21 12.15 -13.98 10.90
CA LYS A 21 11.75 -13.24 12.10
C LYS A 21 12.35 -11.84 12.20
N ASP A 22 13.50 -11.63 11.54
CA ASP A 22 14.20 -10.35 11.45
C ASP A 22 13.47 -9.32 10.58
N ILE A 23 12.57 -9.76 9.68
CA ILE A 23 11.76 -8.86 8.87
C ILE A 23 10.35 -8.64 9.41
N LEU A 24 9.93 -9.37 10.45
CA LEU A 24 8.61 -9.21 11.06
C LEU A 24 8.67 -8.21 12.21
N TRP A 25 7.82 -7.19 12.16
CA TRP A 25 7.64 -6.28 13.27
C TRP A 25 6.77 -6.91 14.35
N THR A 26 7.21 -6.74 15.60
CA THR A 26 6.40 -7.04 16.77
C THR A 26 5.22 -6.07 16.88
N GLN A 27 4.16 -6.45 17.60
CA GLN A 27 3.04 -5.55 17.89
C GLN A 27 3.52 -4.24 18.53
N ALA A 28 4.52 -4.30 19.42
CA ALA A 28 5.10 -3.12 20.06
C ALA A 28 5.75 -2.16 19.04
N GLN A 29 6.45 -2.68 18.03
CA GLN A 29 7.02 -1.85 16.96
C GLN A 29 5.95 -1.21 16.08
N ILE A 30 4.88 -1.95 15.77
CA ILE A 30 3.73 -1.43 15.03
C ILE A 30 3.05 -0.30 15.81
N ASP A 31 2.76 -0.52 17.10
CA ASP A 31 2.13 0.46 17.98
C ASP A 31 3.01 1.70 18.19
N GLN A 32 4.33 1.50 18.34
CA GLN A 32 5.29 2.60 18.45
C GLN A 32 5.32 3.44 17.17
N SER A 33 5.39 2.79 16.00
CA SER A 33 5.36 3.49 14.71
C SER A 33 4.09 4.32 14.51
N LEU A 34 2.94 3.78 14.94
CA LEU A 34 1.66 4.50 14.92
C LEU A 34 1.73 5.74 15.83
N ALA A 35 2.14 5.55 17.09
CA ALA A 35 2.22 6.65 18.05
C ALA A 35 3.18 7.76 17.59
N GLU A 36 4.37 7.39 17.09
CA GLU A 36 5.35 8.33 16.55
C GLU A 36 4.81 9.11 15.35
N THR A 37 4.14 8.43 14.42
CA THR A 37 3.53 9.08 13.24
C THR A 37 2.44 10.05 13.66
N MET A 38 1.57 9.64 14.58
CA MET A 38 0.45 10.46 15.05
C MET A 38 0.90 11.64 15.90
N SER A 39 2.01 11.54 16.62
CA SER A 39 2.61 12.68 17.34
C SER A 39 3.09 13.81 16.42
N ARG A 40 3.31 13.50 15.13
CA ARG A 40 3.72 14.45 14.09
C ARG A 40 2.56 14.86 13.18
N ARG A 41 1.33 14.44 13.50
CA ARG A 41 0.13 14.83 12.75
C ARG A 41 0.01 16.35 12.77
N PRO A 42 -0.20 17.01 11.63
CA PRO A 42 -0.53 18.44 11.61
C PRO A 42 -1.78 18.74 12.44
N GLU A 43 -1.76 19.84 13.20
CA GLU A 43 -2.79 20.18 14.20
C GLU A 43 -4.18 20.49 13.59
N GLN A 44 -4.28 20.73 12.28
CA GLN A 44 -5.49 21.22 11.64
C GLN A 44 -6.05 20.23 10.60
N GLY A 45 -7.36 20.02 10.67
CA GLY A 45 -8.15 19.33 9.66
C GLY A 45 -8.41 17.84 9.94
N ASP A 46 -9.35 17.31 9.17
CA ASP A 46 -9.72 15.89 9.16
C ASP A 46 -8.49 15.01 8.87
N LEU A 47 -8.46 13.79 9.41
CA LEU A 47 -7.42 12.83 9.04
C LEU A 47 -7.78 12.14 7.72
N TRP A 48 -6.92 12.32 6.72
CA TRP A 48 -7.03 11.64 5.43
C TRP A 48 -5.96 10.55 5.30
N VAL A 49 -6.32 9.43 4.69
CA VAL A 49 -5.37 8.39 4.24
C VAL A 49 -5.34 8.41 2.72
N PHE A 50 -4.14 8.53 2.13
CA PHE A 50 -3.98 8.49 0.68
C PHE A 50 -3.79 7.05 0.20
N ALA A 51 -4.82 6.50 -0.42
CA ALA A 51 -4.84 5.19 -1.05
C ALA A 51 -4.37 5.28 -2.52
N TYR A 52 -3.20 4.70 -2.79
CA TYR A 52 -2.63 4.60 -4.14
C TYR A 52 -2.54 3.16 -4.66
N GLY A 53 -2.80 2.17 -3.81
CA GLY A 53 -2.71 0.73 -4.12
C GLY A 53 -3.95 -0.02 -3.69
N SER A 54 -3.75 -1.15 -3.00
CA SER A 54 -4.85 -2.03 -2.56
C SER A 54 -5.94 -1.39 -1.69
N LEU A 55 -5.62 -0.30 -0.99
CA LEU A 55 -6.60 0.48 -0.25
C LEU A 55 -7.67 1.11 -1.16
N MET A 56 -7.41 1.27 -2.47
CA MET A 56 -8.38 1.84 -3.42
C MET A 56 -9.60 0.94 -3.65
N TRP A 57 -9.43 -0.39 -3.60
CA TRP A 57 -10.50 -1.38 -3.78
C TRP A 57 -10.84 -2.18 -2.52
N ASN A 58 -9.91 -2.26 -1.57
CA ASN A 58 -10.09 -2.95 -0.31
C ASN A 58 -9.50 -2.10 0.81
N PRO A 59 -10.21 -1.07 1.33
CA PRO A 59 -9.71 -0.20 2.38
C PRO A 59 -9.58 -0.92 3.73
N VAL A 60 -10.48 -1.87 4.02
CA VAL A 60 -10.61 -2.64 5.28
C VAL A 60 -10.98 -1.77 6.50
N SER A 61 -10.48 -0.54 6.57
CA SER A 61 -10.91 0.47 7.53
C SER A 61 -12.21 1.16 7.09
N GLU A 62 -12.98 1.62 8.06
CA GLU A 62 -14.13 2.52 7.85
C GLU A 62 -13.66 3.93 7.49
N TYR A 63 -14.48 4.64 6.71
CA TYR A 63 -14.19 6.00 6.26
C TYR A 63 -15.50 6.79 6.09
N ASP A 64 -15.47 8.08 6.42
CA ASP A 64 -16.60 9.00 6.27
C ASP A 64 -16.73 9.56 4.86
N SER A 65 -15.62 9.61 4.11
CA SER A 65 -15.60 10.15 2.76
C SER A 65 -14.51 9.51 1.91
N ARG A 66 -14.78 9.39 0.61
CA ARG A 66 -13.87 8.85 -0.41
C ARG A 66 -13.81 9.82 -1.57
N VAL A 67 -12.68 10.50 -1.74
CA VAL A 67 -12.51 11.57 -2.74
C VAL A 67 -11.27 11.30 -3.58
N ILE A 68 -11.32 11.63 -4.87
CA ILE A 68 -10.14 11.54 -5.72
C ILE A 68 -9.16 12.67 -5.39
N ALA A 69 -7.88 12.33 -5.22
CA ALA A 69 -6.84 13.29 -4.91
C ALA A 69 -5.55 13.00 -5.69
N THR A 70 -4.74 14.04 -5.84
CA THR A 70 -3.39 13.97 -6.41
C THR A 70 -2.37 14.15 -5.30
N LEU A 71 -1.33 13.32 -5.33
CA LEU A 71 -0.14 13.42 -4.50
C LEU A 71 1.04 13.76 -5.41
N ASP A 72 1.61 14.95 -5.21
CA ASP A 72 2.78 15.41 -5.96
C ASP A 72 4.08 14.88 -5.32
N ASP A 73 5.17 14.84 -6.09
CA ASP A 73 6.50 14.36 -5.69
C ASP A 73 6.60 12.86 -5.35
N TRP A 74 5.59 12.07 -5.70
CA TRP A 74 5.56 10.62 -5.50
C TRP A 74 5.01 9.90 -6.72
N ARG A 75 5.64 8.78 -7.08
CA ARG A 75 5.22 7.88 -8.15
C ARG A 75 5.01 6.46 -7.63
N ARG A 76 4.01 5.78 -8.19
CA ARG A 76 3.82 4.34 -8.00
C ARG A 76 5.04 3.55 -8.47
N SER A 77 5.47 2.60 -7.66
CA SER A 77 6.60 1.73 -7.97
C SER A 77 6.43 0.36 -7.32
N PHE A 78 6.74 -0.72 -8.05
CA PHE A 78 6.74 -2.08 -7.50
C PHE A 78 8.15 -2.42 -6.97
N CYS A 79 8.61 -1.61 -6.02
CA CYS A 79 9.97 -1.62 -5.47
C CYS A 79 10.13 -2.41 -4.18
N ILE A 80 9.09 -3.09 -3.70
CA ILE A 80 9.17 -3.91 -2.47
C ILE A 80 9.20 -5.38 -2.85
N ARG A 81 10.24 -6.11 -2.43
CA ARG A 81 10.35 -7.57 -2.57
C ARG A 81 9.27 -8.25 -1.74
N LEU A 82 8.41 -9.04 -2.39
CA LEU A 82 7.26 -9.68 -1.77
C LEU A 82 7.46 -11.19 -1.65
N ILE A 83 7.71 -11.69 -0.44
CA ILE A 83 7.96 -13.11 -0.16
C ILE A 83 6.84 -13.81 0.64
N ALA A 84 5.72 -13.13 0.86
CA ALA A 84 4.50 -13.70 1.44
C ALA A 84 3.25 -13.04 0.83
N GLY A 85 2.06 -13.57 1.15
CA GLY A 85 0.79 -13.06 0.65
C GLY A 85 0.57 -13.35 -0.84
N ARG A 86 1.26 -12.63 -1.74
CA ARG A 86 1.18 -12.86 -3.20
C ARG A 86 2.49 -13.33 -3.84
N GLY A 87 3.46 -13.68 -3.02
CA GLY A 87 4.69 -14.35 -3.43
C GLY A 87 5.10 -15.37 -2.37
N SER A 88 6.23 -16.02 -2.61
CA SER A 88 6.88 -16.93 -1.66
C SER A 88 8.39 -16.66 -1.60
N PRO A 89 9.13 -17.22 -0.62
CA PRO A 89 10.58 -17.12 -0.60
C PRO A 89 11.25 -17.68 -1.88
N GLU A 90 10.70 -18.76 -2.44
CA GLU A 90 11.22 -19.43 -3.65
C GLU A 90 10.84 -18.67 -4.93
N LYS A 91 9.65 -18.05 -4.95
CA LYS A 91 9.13 -17.26 -6.06
C LYS A 91 8.69 -15.88 -5.56
N PRO A 92 9.66 -14.99 -5.28
CA PRO A 92 9.37 -13.66 -4.80
C PRO A 92 8.62 -12.86 -5.87
N GLY A 93 7.59 -12.15 -5.42
CA GLY A 93 6.92 -11.14 -6.20
C GLY A 93 7.47 -9.74 -5.95
N ARG A 94 6.77 -8.73 -6.46
CA ARG A 94 6.91 -7.33 -6.11
C ARG A 94 5.61 -6.75 -5.58
N MET A 95 5.74 -5.89 -4.58
CA MET A 95 4.64 -5.16 -3.97
C MET A 95 4.76 -3.67 -4.27
N LEU A 96 3.60 -3.04 -4.48
CA LEU A 96 3.48 -1.64 -4.80
C LEU A 96 3.81 -0.77 -3.58
N SER A 97 4.56 0.30 -3.80
CA SER A 97 4.76 1.41 -2.89
C SER A 97 4.84 2.73 -3.66
N LEU A 98 5.27 3.79 -2.99
CA LEU A 98 5.59 5.09 -3.60
C LEU A 98 7.09 5.38 -3.46
N GLU A 99 7.70 5.82 -4.56
CA GLU A 99 9.06 6.36 -4.59
C GLU A 99 9.04 7.86 -4.90
N PRO A 100 10.09 8.61 -4.51
CA PRO A 100 10.18 10.03 -4.81
C PRO A 100 10.13 10.35 -6.31
N GLY A 101 9.52 11.49 -6.63
CA GLY A 101 9.41 12.06 -7.96
C GLY A 101 8.10 11.71 -8.68
N GLY A 102 7.73 12.54 -9.66
CA GLY A 102 6.50 12.39 -10.43
C GLY A 102 5.26 12.84 -9.66
N THR A 103 4.10 12.35 -10.11
CA THR A 103 2.80 12.66 -9.53
C THR A 103 1.93 11.41 -9.56
N THR A 104 1.19 11.16 -8.49
CA THR A 104 0.28 10.02 -8.37
C THR A 104 -1.14 10.50 -8.10
N GLU A 105 -2.07 10.16 -8.98
CA GLU A 105 -3.50 10.24 -8.66
C GLU A 105 -3.95 9.00 -7.90
N GLY A 106 -4.72 9.19 -6.85
CA GLY A 106 -5.26 8.13 -6.01
C GLY A 106 -6.54 8.57 -5.30
N VAL A 107 -6.85 7.92 -4.20
CA VAL A 107 -8.07 8.17 -3.43
C VAL A 107 -7.70 8.61 -2.03
N ALA A 108 -8.22 9.74 -1.58
CA ALA A 108 -8.18 10.16 -0.20
C ALA A 108 -9.40 9.60 0.56
N LEU A 109 -9.14 8.89 1.65
CA LEU A 109 -10.15 8.35 2.55
C LEU A 109 -10.17 9.19 3.83
N ARG A 110 -11.29 9.84 4.13
CA ARG A 110 -11.45 10.57 5.39
C ARG A 110 -11.78 9.59 6.50
N MET A 111 -10.96 9.56 7.54
CA MET A 111 -11.14 8.64 8.64
C MET A 111 -12.16 9.20 9.65
N PRO A 112 -13.05 8.36 10.21
CA PRO A 112 -14.02 8.78 11.22
C PRO A 112 -13.33 9.17 12.53
N GLU A 113 -13.64 10.35 13.08
CA GLU A 113 -13.03 10.81 14.32
C GLU A 113 -13.39 9.93 15.53
N SER A 114 -14.63 9.41 15.57
CA SER A 114 -15.16 8.63 16.69
C SER A 114 -14.46 7.27 16.85
N THR A 115 -14.01 6.65 15.76
CA THR A 115 -13.33 5.33 15.75
C THR A 115 -11.89 5.42 15.26
N LEU A 116 -11.33 6.63 15.15
CA LEU A 116 -10.04 6.89 14.51
C LEU A 116 -8.91 5.97 14.97
N ASN A 117 -8.76 5.82 16.29
CA ASN A 117 -7.69 5.00 16.87
C ASN A 117 -7.82 3.50 16.53
N GLU A 118 -9.05 2.99 16.41
CA GLU A 118 -9.29 1.61 16.01
C GLU A 118 -8.96 1.41 14.53
N GLU A 119 -9.45 2.32 13.67
CA GLU A 119 -9.24 2.26 12.23
C GLU A 119 -7.77 2.38 11.85
N LEU A 120 -7.02 3.25 12.53
CA LEU A 120 -5.58 3.39 12.34
C LEU A 120 -4.81 2.16 12.80
N ARG A 121 -5.21 1.50 13.90
CA ARG A 121 -4.56 0.24 14.33
C ARG A 121 -4.73 -0.86 13.29
N ILE A 122 -5.94 -1.02 12.73
CA ILE A 122 -6.22 -2.00 11.67
C ILE A 122 -5.37 -1.70 10.43
N LEU A 123 -5.29 -0.42 10.04
CA LEU A 123 -4.46 0.02 8.93
C LEU A 123 -2.97 -0.22 9.19
N TRP A 124 -2.48 0.04 10.40
CA TRP A 124 -1.08 -0.21 10.77
C TRP A 124 -0.73 -1.69 10.76
N ILE A 125 -1.57 -2.53 11.36
CA ILE A 125 -1.37 -3.99 11.32
C ILE A 125 -1.33 -4.47 9.88
N ARG A 126 -2.15 -3.91 8.99
CA ARG A 126 -2.14 -4.28 7.58
C ARG A 126 -0.85 -3.91 6.86
N GLU A 127 -0.44 -2.65 6.96
CA GLU A 127 0.62 -2.08 6.11
C GLU A 127 2.02 -2.26 6.73
N MET A 128 2.15 -2.25 8.06
CA MET A 128 3.45 -2.16 8.75
C MET A 128 4.00 -3.49 9.27
N VAL A 129 3.44 -4.64 8.88
CA VAL A 129 3.87 -5.99 9.35
C VAL A 129 5.37 -6.21 9.20
N THR A 130 5.98 -5.69 8.13
CA THR A 130 7.40 -5.90 7.85
C THR A 130 8.25 -4.63 7.90
N GLY A 131 7.64 -3.48 8.19
CA GLY A 131 8.31 -2.18 8.12
C GLY A 131 8.75 -1.77 6.71
N ALA A 132 8.28 -2.45 5.65
CA ALA A 132 8.59 -2.15 4.25
C ALA A 132 8.16 -0.74 3.81
N TYR A 133 7.25 -0.12 4.57
CA TYR A 133 6.79 1.23 4.34
C TYR A 133 7.28 2.19 5.42
N THR A 134 7.33 3.47 5.10
CA THR A 134 7.46 4.57 6.05
C THR A 134 6.19 5.42 5.98
N PRO A 135 5.41 5.51 7.06
CA PRO A 135 4.27 6.42 7.12
C PRO A 135 4.77 7.87 7.16
N THR A 136 4.17 8.75 6.36
CA THR A 136 4.51 10.16 6.27
C THR A 136 3.26 11.02 6.06
N TRP A 137 3.36 12.30 6.43
CA TRP A 137 2.32 13.29 6.20
C TRP A 137 2.67 14.10 4.95
N ALA A 138 1.83 14.07 3.92
CA ALA A 138 2.08 14.75 2.65
C ALA A 138 0.86 15.55 2.18
N PRO A 139 1.08 16.71 1.54
CA PRO A 139 0.00 17.48 0.94
C PRO A 139 -0.63 16.70 -0.21
N ILE A 140 -1.96 16.76 -0.28
CA ILE A 140 -2.76 16.22 -1.38
C ILE A 140 -3.70 17.30 -1.90
N ARG A 141 -3.96 17.26 -3.21
CA ARG A 141 -4.91 18.16 -3.89
C ARG A 141 -6.13 17.38 -4.34
N PHE A 142 -7.32 17.76 -3.90
CA PHE A 142 -8.54 17.07 -4.33
C PHE A 142 -8.86 17.42 -5.79
N ARG A 143 -9.34 16.44 -6.56
CA ARG A 143 -9.72 16.66 -7.97
C ARG A 143 -10.85 17.69 -8.12
N ALA A 144 -11.73 17.78 -7.13
CA ALA A 144 -12.81 18.77 -7.08
C ALA A 144 -12.36 20.17 -6.59
N GLY A 145 -11.07 20.35 -6.26
CA GLY A 145 -10.51 21.56 -5.67
C GLY A 145 -10.33 21.46 -4.15
N GLY A 146 -9.39 22.26 -3.64
CA GLY A 146 -8.97 22.24 -2.24
C GLY A 146 -7.80 21.28 -1.97
N GLU A 147 -7.22 21.42 -0.78
CA GLU A 147 -6.03 20.68 -0.36
C GLU A 147 -6.20 20.18 1.08
N ALA A 148 -5.47 19.12 1.41
CA ALA A 148 -5.38 18.58 2.76
C ALA A 148 -3.99 17.97 2.97
N ILE A 149 -3.63 17.68 4.22
CA ILE A 149 -2.51 16.78 4.51
C ILE A 149 -3.07 15.38 4.75
N ALA A 150 -2.50 14.39 4.07
CA ALA A 150 -2.86 12.99 4.22
C ALA A 150 -1.71 12.16 4.78
N LEU A 151 -2.08 11.12 5.52
CA LEU A 151 -1.20 10.01 5.85
C LEU A 151 -0.95 9.18 4.59
N VAL A 152 0.32 8.94 4.29
CA VAL A 152 0.78 8.18 3.13
C VAL A 152 1.82 7.17 3.57
N PHE A 153 1.72 5.93 3.09
CA PHE A 153 2.75 4.90 3.30
C PHE A 153 3.67 4.88 2.09
N VAL A 154 4.93 5.32 2.22
CA VAL A 154 5.89 5.36 1.11
C VAL A 154 6.95 4.26 1.27
N ALA A 155 7.75 3.98 0.25
CA ALA A 155 8.75 2.91 0.30
C ALA A 155 9.80 3.22 1.37
N ASN A 156 10.12 2.24 2.22
CA ASN A 156 11.26 2.33 3.12
C ASN A 156 12.53 1.83 2.42
N SER A 157 13.28 2.75 1.82
CA SER A 157 14.50 2.43 1.06
C SER A 157 15.66 1.88 1.91
N HIS A 158 15.54 1.92 3.24
CA HIS A 158 16.55 1.40 4.17
C HIS A 158 16.30 -0.07 4.56
N GLN A 159 15.16 -0.65 4.18
CA GLN A 159 14.84 -2.04 4.50
C GLN A 159 15.42 -3.01 3.48
N ALA A 160 15.76 -4.21 3.94
CA ALA A 160 16.26 -5.29 3.07
C ALA A 160 15.29 -5.70 1.96
N GLN A 161 14.00 -5.40 2.11
CA GLN A 161 12.96 -5.68 1.12
C GLN A 161 12.93 -4.65 -0.02
N PHE A 162 13.63 -3.52 0.08
CA PHE A 162 13.65 -2.52 -1.00
C PHE A 162 14.52 -2.99 -2.17
N GLU A 163 13.92 -3.08 -3.35
CA GLU A 163 14.58 -3.46 -4.60
C GLU A 163 14.35 -2.36 -5.66
N PRO A 164 15.36 -1.53 -5.97
CA PRO A 164 15.20 -0.28 -6.72
C PRO A 164 14.87 -0.48 -8.21
N ASP A 165 15.22 -1.63 -8.80
CA ASP A 165 14.82 -1.92 -10.17
C ASP A 165 13.35 -2.35 -10.18
N ALA A 166 12.48 -1.40 -10.51
CA ALA A 166 11.04 -1.58 -10.67
C ALA A 166 10.60 -1.46 -12.13
N ARG A 167 11.51 -1.51 -13.12
CA ARG A 167 11.12 -1.40 -14.53
C ARG A 167 10.18 -2.56 -14.91
N PRO A 168 9.07 -2.33 -15.64
CA PRO A 168 8.13 -3.40 -15.98
C PRO A 168 8.79 -4.64 -16.61
N ALA A 169 9.78 -4.43 -17.49
CA ALA A 169 10.55 -5.52 -18.11
C ALA A 169 11.36 -6.38 -17.13
N ALA A 170 11.83 -5.79 -16.02
CA ALA A 170 12.59 -6.50 -15.00
C ALA A 170 11.66 -7.28 -14.04
N ILE A 171 10.53 -6.68 -13.67
CA ILE A 171 9.66 -7.22 -12.62
C ILE A 171 8.54 -8.12 -13.14
N ALA A 172 8.05 -7.92 -14.37
CA ALA A 172 6.93 -8.70 -14.92
C ALA A 172 7.21 -10.22 -14.93
N PRO A 173 8.40 -10.71 -15.33
CA PRO A 173 8.70 -12.14 -15.29
C PRO A 173 8.67 -12.73 -13.86
N LEU A 174 9.14 -11.96 -12.86
CA LEU A 174 9.08 -12.37 -11.46
C LEU A 174 7.64 -12.46 -10.97
N MET A 175 6.86 -11.41 -11.25
CA MET A 175 5.47 -11.29 -10.83
C MET A 175 4.53 -12.28 -11.55
N ALA A 176 4.86 -12.71 -12.76
CA ALA A 176 4.06 -13.66 -13.55
C ALA A 176 4.02 -15.06 -12.91
N VAL A 177 5.09 -15.47 -12.22
CA VAL A 177 5.19 -16.79 -11.58
C VAL A 177 5.01 -16.75 -10.06
N ALA A 178 4.94 -15.55 -9.47
CA ALA A 178 4.77 -15.35 -8.04
C ALA A 178 3.32 -15.55 -7.58
N SER A 179 3.15 -16.34 -6.54
CA SER A 179 1.85 -16.63 -5.92
C SER A 179 1.99 -16.94 -4.44
N GLY A 180 0.95 -16.65 -3.66
CA GLY A 180 0.88 -17.01 -2.24
C GLY A 180 -0.56 -17.15 -1.75
N SER A 181 -0.74 -17.11 -0.42
CA SER A 181 -2.03 -17.29 0.27
C SER A 181 -3.13 -16.31 -0.14
N PHE A 182 -2.79 -15.15 -0.72
CA PHE A 182 -3.71 -14.12 -1.17
C PHE A 182 -3.92 -14.08 -2.70
N GLY A 183 -3.41 -15.07 -3.43
CA GLY A 183 -3.50 -15.20 -4.88
C GLY A 183 -2.19 -14.86 -5.59
N THR A 184 -2.25 -14.66 -6.90
CA THR A 184 -1.05 -14.36 -7.70
C THR A 184 -0.63 -12.90 -7.54
N ASN A 185 0.64 -12.60 -7.82
CA ASN A 185 1.10 -11.22 -7.86
C ASN A 185 0.54 -10.48 -9.09
N ALA A 186 0.37 -11.16 -10.22
CA ALA A 186 -0.24 -10.60 -11.42
C ALA A 186 -1.68 -10.12 -11.18
N GLU A 187 -2.49 -10.89 -10.43
CA GLU A 187 -3.84 -10.47 -10.02
C GLU A 187 -3.85 -9.13 -9.27
N TYR A 188 -2.81 -8.80 -8.50
CA TYR A 188 -2.71 -7.51 -7.83
C TYR A 188 -2.65 -6.38 -8.85
N VAL A 189 -1.82 -6.54 -9.88
CA VAL A 189 -1.64 -5.52 -10.93
C VAL A 189 -2.94 -5.31 -11.69
N PHE A 190 -3.63 -6.38 -12.07
CA PHE A 190 -4.91 -6.26 -12.77
C PHE A 190 -6.01 -5.63 -11.91
N LYS A 191 -6.05 -5.93 -10.61
CA LYS A 191 -6.96 -5.26 -9.67
C LYS A 191 -6.65 -3.77 -9.53
N LEU A 192 -5.37 -3.42 -9.48
CA LEU A 192 -4.95 -2.02 -9.43
C LEU A 192 -5.31 -1.27 -10.72
N GLN A 193 -4.99 -1.84 -11.88
CA GLN A 193 -5.37 -1.27 -13.18
C GLN A 193 -6.89 -1.03 -13.26
N ARG A 194 -7.68 -2.01 -12.81
CA ARG A 194 -9.14 -1.86 -12.76
C ARG A 194 -9.59 -0.76 -11.82
N ALA A 195 -9.04 -0.70 -10.60
CA ALA A 195 -9.39 0.31 -9.61
C ALA A 195 -9.06 1.74 -10.06
N LEU A 196 -7.95 1.91 -10.82
CA LEU A 196 -7.59 3.17 -11.45
C LEU A 196 -8.61 3.55 -12.54
N ALA A 197 -8.94 2.61 -13.43
CA ALA A 197 -9.92 2.82 -14.49
C ALA A 197 -11.32 3.17 -13.94
N ASP A 198 -11.77 2.49 -12.88
CA ASP A 198 -13.05 2.78 -12.21
C ASP A 198 -13.08 4.20 -11.60
N CYS A 199 -11.92 4.79 -11.31
CA CYS A 199 -11.78 6.18 -10.85
C CYS A 199 -11.43 7.16 -11.98
N GLN A 200 -11.43 6.72 -13.25
CA GLN A 200 -11.01 7.50 -14.40
C GLN A 200 -9.59 8.09 -14.21
N MET A 201 -8.67 7.26 -13.73
CA MET A 201 -7.24 7.57 -13.59
C MET A 201 -6.45 6.77 -14.61
N CYS A 202 -5.41 7.39 -15.16
CA CYS A 202 -4.45 6.73 -16.03
C CYS A 202 -3.09 6.65 -15.35
N ASP A 203 -2.43 5.50 -15.45
CA ASP A 203 -1.07 5.32 -14.92
C ASP A 203 -0.29 4.45 -15.90
N SER A 204 0.55 5.10 -16.72
CA SER A 204 1.27 4.43 -17.80
C SER A 204 2.21 3.34 -17.30
N TYR A 205 2.73 3.47 -16.08
CA TYR A 205 3.60 2.46 -15.48
C TYR A 205 2.81 1.19 -15.13
N ILE A 206 1.62 1.36 -14.54
CA ILE A 206 0.71 0.23 -14.26
C ILE A 206 0.20 -0.41 -15.55
N ASP A 207 -0.16 0.40 -16.55
CA ASP A 207 -0.65 -0.09 -17.85
C ASP A 207 0.43 -0.88 -18.60
N GLU A 208 1.66 -0.39 -18.62
CA GLU A 208 2.79 -1.11 -19.22
C GLU A 208 3.01 -2.45 -18.50
N LEU A 209 3.07 -2.45 -17.17
CA LEU A 209 3.28 -3.66 -16.38
C LEU A 209 2.16 -4.69 -16.60
N ALA A 210 0.90 -4.24 -16.63
CA ALA A 210 -0.24 -5.11 -16.91
C ALA A 210 -0.14 -5.73 -18.32
N ALA A 211 0.23 -4.94 -19.33
CA ALA A 211 0.41 -5.43 -20.69
C ALA A 211 1.58 -6.44 -20.81
N GLN A 212 2.65 -6.27 -20.04
CA GLN A 212 3.73 -7.25 -19.97
C GLN A 212 3.27 -8.56 -19.32
N LEU A 213 2.54 -8.48 -18.21
CA LEU A 213 2.02 -9.65 -17.51
C LEU A 213 1.05 -10.44 -18.38
N GLN A 214 0.14 -9.78 -19.10
CA GLN A 214 -0.79 -10.44 -20.04
C GLN A 214 -0.09 -11.23 -21.15
N ARG A 215 1.16 -10.90 -21.49
CA ARG A 215 1.95 -11.68 -22.47
C ARG A 215 2.63 -12.90 -21.86
N LEU A 216 2.78 -12.93 -20.53
CA LEU A 216 3.53 -13.95 -19.79
C LEU A 216 2.62 -14.96 -19.06
N THR A 217 1.33 -14.64 -18.88
CA THR A 217 0.33 -15.46 -18.19
C THR A 217 -0.75 -15.94 -19.14
#